data_AF-A0A1B6E6M9-F1
#
_entry.id   AF-A0A1B6E6M9-F1
#
_cell.length_a   1.000
_cell.length_b   1.000
_cell.length_c   1.000
_cell.angle_alpha   90.00
_cell.angle_beta   90.00
_cell.angle_gamma   90.00
#
_symmetry.space_group_name_H-M   'P 1'
#
loop_
_entity.id
_entity.type
_entity.pdbx_description
1 polymer ?
#
loop_
_entity_poly.entity_id
_entity_poly.type
_entity_poly.pdbx_seq_one_letter_code
_entity_poly.pdbx_strand_id
1 'polypeptide(L)'
;KHSLKKLREQSYLRFRTNIFSSIMRIRHHIAFSIHKFFYKKNFFYINTPIITTYDTEGAGDMFKVTTFNFKKIPINELGEINNTLDFFGDFTYLTVSGQLQGEAAASGLGKIYTFGPTFRAEKSNTFRHLSEFWMIEPEMAFYKLNNNIILAENLLKYVIKYVIK
;
A
#
# COMPACT_ATOMS: atom_id res chain seq x y z
N LYS A 1 -22.74 -4.76 -25.88
CA LYS A 1 -21.61 -5.32 -25.07
C LYS A 1 -20.40 -4.40 -25.28
N HIS A 2 -19.83 -3.82 -24.23
CA HIS A 2 -18.68 -2.89 -24.34
C HIS A 2 -17.35 -3.61 -24.13
N SER A 3 -16.26 -3.08 -24.71
CA SER A 3 -14.90 -3.58 -24.47
C SER A 3 -14.38 -3.20 -23.07
N LEU A 4 -13.41 -3.94 -22.53
CA LEU A 4 -12.78 -3.58 -21.25
C LEU A 4 -12.07 -2.23 -21.29
N LYS A 5 -11.52 -1.83 -22.45
CA LYS A 5 -10.95 -0.50 -22.65
C LYS A 5 -11.99 0.59 -22.46
N LYS A 6 -13.18 0.44 -23.07
CA LYS A 6 -14.27 1.42 -22.93
C LYS A 6 -14.75 1.53 -21.48
N LEU A 7 -14.81 0.41 -20.77
CA LEU A 7 -15.19 0.39 -19.35
C LEU A 7 -14.12 1.03 -18.45
N ARG A 8 -12.84 1.08 -18.85
CA ARG A 8 -11.80 1.85 -18.15
C ARG A 8 -11.95 3.35 -18.37
N GLU A 9 -12.26 3.78 -19.60
CA GLU A 9 -12.52 5.18 -19.93
C GLU A 9 -13.72 5.75 -19.13
N GLN A 10 -14.72 4.92 -18.85
CA GLN A 10 -15.91 5.28 -18.06
C GLN A 10 -15.87 4.62 -16.67
N SER A 11 -14.72 4.75 -15.99
CA SER A 11 -14.45 4.10 -14.70
C SER A 11 -15.48 4.41 -13.61
N TYR A 12 -16.06 5.60 -13.64
CA TYR A 12 -17.11 6.04 -12.72
C TYR A 12 -18.46 5.32 -12.94
N LEU A 13 -18.76 4.83 -14.15
CA LEU A 13 -20.01 4.11 -14.45
C LEU A 13 -19.86 2.59 -14.39
N ARG A 14 -18.65 2.06 -14.59
CA ARG A 14 -18.44 0.61 -14.80
C ARG A 14 -18.98 -0.25 -13.66
N PHE A 15 -19.05 0.28 -12.43
CA PHE A 15 -19.61 -0.40 -11.26
C PHE A 15 -21.06 -0.87 -11.45
N ARG A 16 -21.81 -0.27 -12.38
CA ARG A 16 -23.18 -0.65 -12.74
C ARG A 16 -23.27 -1.84 -13.72
N THR A 17 -22.13 -2.37 -14.17
CA THR A 17 -22.08 -3.53 -15.07
C THR A 17 -21.96 -4.85 -14.29
N ASN A 18 -22.47 -5.94 -14.87
CA ASN A 18 -22.37 -7.28 -14.25
C ASN A 18 -20.91 -7.68 -13.96
N ILE A 19 -19.98 -7.39 -14.88
CA ILE A 19 -18.57 -7.77 -14.75
C ILE A 19 -17.91 -7.04 -13.58
N PHE A 20 -17.94 -5.70 -13.57
CA PHE A 20 -17.24 -4.94 -12.54
C PHE A 20 -17.94 -4.97 -11.18
N SER A 21 -19.27 -5.08 -11.14
CA SER A 21 -19.97 -5.29 -9.86
C SER A 21 -19.55 -6.61 -9.21
N SER A 22 -19.39 -7.69 -9.99
CA SER A 22 -18.90 -8.98 -9.48
C SER A 22 -17.44 -8.90 -9.05
N ILE A 23 -16.56 -8.28 -9.84
CA ILE A 23 -15.16 -8.06 -9.47
C ILE A 23 -15.05 -7.32 -8.13
N MET A 24 -15.83 -6.26 -7.93
CA MET A 24 -15.76 -5.45 -6.70
C MET A 24 -16.33 -6.19 -5.48
N ARG A 25 -17.39 -6.99 -5.64
CA ARG A 25 -17.88 -7.88 -4.57
C ARG A 25 -16.85 -8.94 -4.19
N ILE A 26 -16.18 -9.55 -5.17
CA ILE A 26 -15.08 -10.49 -4.91
C ILE A 26 -13.94 -9.79 -4.16
N ARG A 27 -13.52 -8.60 -4.60
CA ARG A 27 -12.48 -7.79 -3.92
C ARG A 27 -12.87 -7.49 -2.47
N HIS A 28 -14.12 -7.14 -2.20
CA HIS A 28 -14.63 -6.94 -0.84
C HIS A 28 -14.47 -8.20 0.02
N HIS A 29 -14.90 -9.36 -0.47
CA HIS A 29 -14.77 -10.62 0.28
C HIS A 29 -13.32 -11.05 0.47
N ILE A 30 -12.43 -10.80 -0.51
CA ILE A 30 -10.99 -10.99 -0.35
C ILE A 30 -10.48 -10.15 0.81
N ALA A 31 -10.73 -8.83 0.80
CA ALA A 31 -10.27 -7.92 1.85
C ALA A 31 -10.78 -8.33 3.24
N PHE A 32 -12.08 -8.63 3.36
CA PHE A 32 -12.66 -9.09 4.61
C PHE A 32 -12.03 -10.41 5.09
N SER A 33 -11.78 -11.36 4.18
CA SER A 33 -11.17 -12.65 4.53
C SER A 33 -9.74 -12.50 5.03
N ILE A 34 -8.98 -11.54 4.49
CA ILE A 34 -7.62 -11.21 4.96
C ILE A 34 -7.66 -10.70 6.40
N HIS A 35 -8.50 -9.71 6.70
CA HIS A 35 -8.68 -9.22 8.07
C HIS A 35 -9.10 -10.35 9.03
N LYS A 36 -10.04 -11.20 8.59
CA LYS A 36 -10.52 -12.35 9.38
C LYS A 36 -9.42 -13.40 9.62
N PHE A 37 -8.55 -13.64 8.64
CA PHE A 37 -7.42 -14.56 8.79
C PHE A 37 -6.46 -14.10 9.87
N PHE A 38 -6.04 -12.82 9.80
CA PHE A 38 -5.11 -12.24 10.75
C PHE A 38 -5.73 -12.13 12.15
N TYR A 39 -6.98 -11.68 12.26
CA TYR A 39 -7.72 -11.65 13.52
C TYR A 39 -7.75 -13.02 14.22
N LYS A 40 -8.10 -14.09 13.48
CA LYS A 40 -8.11 -15.46 14.02
C LYS A 40 -6.74 -15.98 14.45
N LYS A 41 -5.65 -15.39 13.96
CA LYS A 41 -4.28 -15.74 14.31
C LYS A 41 -3.67 -14.79 15.34
N ASN A 42 -4.48 -13.96 15.99
CA ASN A 42 -4.05 -12.98 17.00
C ASN A 42 -3.02 -11.98 16.45
N PHE A 43 -3.24 -11.47 15.25
CA PHE A 43 -2.50 -10.35 14.70
C PHE A 43 -3.23 -9.04 14.96
N PHE A 44 -2.49 -7.97 15.21
CA PHE A 44 -3.04 -6.62 15.34
C PHE A 44 -2.97 -5.87 14.01
N TYR A 45 -4.06 -5.22 13.63
CA TYR A 45 -4.08 -4.36 12.45
C TYR A 45 -3.45 -3.01 12.81
N ILE A 46 -2.41 -2.61 12.07
CA ILE A 46 -1.69 -1.36 12.30
C ILE A 46 -1.78 -0.46 11.07
N ASN A 47 -2.13 0.81 11.30
CA ASN A 47 -2.11 1.85 10.29
C ASN A 47 -0.75 2.54 10.31
N THR A 48 0.13 2.15 9.40
CA THR A 48 1.43 2.80 9.21
C THR A 48 1.27 4.13 8.47
N PRO A 49 2.19 5.10 8.67
CA PRO A 49 2.11 6.40 8.02
C PRO A 49 2.27 6.28 6.50
N ILE A 50 1.48 7.04 5.76
CA ILE A 50 1.55 7.12 4.30
C ILE A 50 2.58 8.16 3.84
N ILE A 51 2.64 9.30 4.53
CA ILE A 51 3.65 10.32 4.28
C ILE A 51 4.90 9.95 5.09
N THR A 52 6.05 9.90 4.43
CA THR A 52 7.31 9.44 4.99
C THR A 52 8.48 10.31 4.53
N THR A 53 9.50 10.42 5.38
CA THR A 53 10.84 10.94 5.02
C THR A 53 11.80 9.80 4.65
N TYR A 54 11.41 8.56 4.92
CA TYR A 54 12.22 7.36 4.68
C TYR A 54 11.89 6.72 3.34
N ASP A 55 12.93 6.26 2.66
CA ASP A 55 12.84 5.31 1.55
C ASP A 55 13.02 3.89 2.10
N THR A 56 11.95 3.10 2.10
CA THR A 56 11.93 1.72 2.62
C THR A 56 12.51 0.71 1.63
N GLU A 57 12.40 0.92 0.32
CA GLU A 57 12.82 -0.05 -0.71
C GLU A 57 14.15 0.32 -1.37
N GLY A 58 14.68 1.54 -1.13
CA GLY A 58 16.06 1.95 -1.45
C GLY A 58 16.40 1.99 -2.94
N ALA A 59 15.41 1.92 -3.83
CA ALA A 59 15.62 1.69 -5.26
C ALA A 59 14.59 2.34 -6.19
N GLY A 60 13.56 3.00 -5.66
CA GLY A 60 12.42 3.47 -6.46
C GLY A 60 12.27 4.98 -6.50
N ASP A 61 11.83 5.51 -7.63
CA ASP A 61 11.29 6.87 -7.69
C ASP A 61 10.06 6.95 -6.76
N MET A 62 10.09 7.86 -5.77
CA MET A 62 8.98 8.11 -4.86
C MET A 62 8.23 9.40 -5.24
N PHE A 63 6.92 9.44 -5.01
CA PHE A 63 6.15 10.67 -5.19
C PHE A 63 6.44 11.65 -4.06
N LYS A 64 6.97 12.83 -4.38
CA LYS A 64 7.17 13.92 -3.42
C LYS A 64 5.81 14.51 -2.99
N VAL A 65 5.67 14.73 -1.68
CA VAL A 65 4.53 15.43 -1.07
C VAL A 65 5.05 16.78 -0.56
N THR A 66 4.38 17.86 -0.95
CA THR A 66 4.80 19.23 -0.61
C THR A 66 3.58 20.14 -0.55
N THR A 67 3.66 21.15 0.30
CA THR A 67 2.68 22.24 0.37
C THR A 67 3.17 23.51 -0.34
N PHE A 68 4.37 23.48 -0.92
CA PHE A 68 4.92 24.63 -1.62
C PHE A 68 4.07 25.06 -2.81
N ASN A 69 4.02 26.37 -3.00
CA ASN A 69 3.53 26.95 -4.23
C ASN A 69 4.60 26.81 -5.32
N PHE A 70 4.35 26.01 -6.36
CA PHE A 70 5.29 25.80 -7.46
C PHE A 70 5.70 27.08 -8.21
N LYS A 71 4.93 28.17 -8.10
CA LYS A 71 5.30 29.48 -8.67
C LYS A 71 6.28 30.27 -7.79
N LYS A 72 6.42 29.90 -6.51
CA LYS A 72 7.24 30.60 -5.52
C LYS A 72 7.80 29.58 -4.53
N ILE A 73 8.64 28.68 -5.03
CA ILE A 73 9.35 27.71 -4.19
C ILE A 73 10.42 28.48 -3.40
N PRO A 74 10.46 28.35 -2.07
CA PRO A 74 11.51 28.99 -1.29
C PRO A 74 12.87 28.35 -1.58
N ILE A 75 13.88 29.19 -1.78
CA ILE A 75 15.25 28.79 -2.11
C ILE A 75 16.17 29.29 -0.98
N ASN A 76 17.17 28.49 -0.60
CA ASN A 76 18.18 28.87 0.39
C ASN A 76 19.30 29.72 -0.25
N GLU A 77 20.26 30.18 0.56
CA GLU A 77 21.40 30.98 0.09
C GLU A 77 22.30 30.20 -0.91
N LEU A 78 22.22 28.88 -0.93
CA LEU A 78 22.96 28.00 -1.84
C LEU A 78 22.26 27.79 -3.19
N GLY A 79 21.07 28.36 -3.39
CA GLY A 79 20.30 28.18 -4.62
C GLY A 79 19.48 26.88 -4.68
N GLU A 80 19.37 26.15 -3.58
CA GLU A 80 18.61 24.90 -3.47
C GLU A 80 17.22 25.12 -2.84
N ILE A 81 16.28 24.21 -3.07
CA ILE A 81 14.96 24.26 -2.44
C ILE A 81 15.12 24.16 -0.92
N ASN A 82 14.61 25.17 -0.20
CA ASN A 82 14.64 25.17 1.26
C ASN A 82 13.49 24.33 1.84
N ASN A 83 13.69 23.01 1.96
CA ASN A 83 12.73 22.03 2.50
C ASN A 83 12.34 22.30 3.97
N THR A 84 13.18 22.97 4.76
CA THR A 84 12.85 23.30 6.16
C THR A 84 11.61 24.20 6.29
N LEU A 85 11.24 24.89 5.20
CA LEU A 85 10.05 25.75 5.12
C LEU A 85 8.81 25.02 4.61
N ASP A 86 8.91 23.74 4.21
CA ASP A 86 7.75 22.94 3.86
C ASP A 86 7.00 22.48 5.12
N PHE A 87 5.80 21.94 4.96
CA PHE A 87 4.89 21.63 6.04
C PHE A 87 5.49 20.72 7.13
N PHE A 88 6.29 19.73 6.74
CA PHE A 88 6.92 18.77 7.66
C PHE A 88 8.35 19.15 8.05
N GLY A 89 8.87 20.29 7.57
CA GLY A 89 10.24 20.74 7.84
C GLY A 89 11.33 19.89 7.18
N ASP A 90 10.95 18.96 6.29
CA ASP A 90 11.86 18.13 5.52
C ASP A 90 11.19 17.67 4.20
N PHE A 91 11.96 17.05 3.30
CA PHE A 91 11.41 16.40 2.13
C PHE A 91 10.58 15.20 2.53
N THR A 92 9.32 15.19 2.09
CA THR A 92 8.41 14.08 2.35
C THR A 92 7.89 13.47 1.06
N TYR A 93 7.49 12.21 1.17
CA TYR A 93 7.14 11.35 0.06
C TYR A 93 5.95 10.48 0.42
N LEU A 94 5.28 9.93 -0.59
CA LEU A 94 4.34 8.83 -0.41
C LEU A 94 5.09 7.51 -0.27
N THR A 95 4.74 6.73 0.75
CA THR A 95 5.44 5.49 1.08
C THR A 95 5.29 4.42 0.01
N VAL A 96 6.39 3.68 -0.20
CA VAL A 96 6.44 2.47 -1.02
C VAL A 96 6.03 1.22 -0.22
N SER A 97 6.23 1.25 1.11
CA SER A 97 5.98 0.14 2.02
C SER A 97 5.94 0.61 3.48
N GLY A 98 5.04 0.03 4.29
CA GLY A 98 4.96 0.27 5.72
C GLY A 98 5.86 -0.64 6.57
N GLN A 99 6.71 -1.45 5.94
CA GLN A 99 7.44 -2.54 6.59
C GLN A 99 8.29 -2.06 7.78
N LEU A 100 9.09 -1.00 7.63
CA LEU A 100 9.98 -0.52 8.71
C LEU A 100 9.21 -0.11 9.96
N GLN A 101 8.09 0.60 9.79
CA GLN A 101 7.21 0.94 10.91
C GLN A 101 6.48 -0.30 11.46
N GLY A 102 6.20 -1.28 10.60
CA GLY A 102 5.69 -2.59 10.97
C GLY A 102 6.65 -3.36 11.89
N GLU A 103 7.95 -3.36 11.61
CA GLU A 103 8.99 -4.01 12.43
C GLU A 103 9.07 -3.39 13.83
N ALA A 104 9.01 -2.06 13.91
CA ALA A 104 8.95 -1.35 15.18
C ALA A 104 7.69 -1.73 15.99
N ALA A 105 6.53 -1.80 15.33
CA ALA A 105 5.29 -2.20 15.98
C ALA A 105 5.29 -3.68 16.42
N ALA A 106 5.83 -4.59 15.59
CA ALA A 106 5.94 -6.01 15.90
C ALA A 106 6.85 -6.26 17.12
N SER A 107 7.86 -5.42 17.33
CA SER A 107 8.73 -5.50 18.51
C SER A 107 7.98 -5.28 19.84
N GLY A 108 6.87 -4.54 19.84
CA GLY A 108 6.02 -4.34 21.02
C GLY A 108 4.76 -5.22 21.06
N LEU A 109 4.14 -5.50 19.91
CA LEU A 109 2.84 -6.18 19.81
C LEU A 109 2.96 -7.66 19.39
N GLY A 110 4.16 -8.13 19.09
CA GLY A 110 4.46 -9.50 18.67
C GLY A 110 4.07 -9.80 17.23
N LYS A 111 2.80 -9.65 16.85
CA LYS A 111 2.32 -9.94 15.48
C LYS A 111 1.40 -8.83 15.00
N ILE A 112 1.78 -8.20 13.89
CA ILE A 112 1.02 -7.10 13.29
C ILE A 112 0.81 -7.37 11.80
N TYR A 113 -0.12 -6.64 11.20
CA TYR A 113 -0.18 -6.50 9.76
C TYR A 113 -0.64 -5.10 9.37
N THR A 114 -0.09 -4.59 8.28
CA THR A 114 -0.62 -3.42 7.58
C THR A 114 -1.62 -3.87 6.52
N PHE A 115 -2.53 -2.97 6.18
CA PHE A 115 -3.40 -3.09 5.02
C PHE A 115 -3.73 -1.67 4.56
N GLY A 116 -2.86 -1.12 3.72
CA GLY A 116 -2.91 0.29 3.35
C GLY A 116 -2.48 0.55 1.90
N PRO A 117 -2.67 1.78 1.42
CA PRO A 117 -2.19 2.19 0.11
C PRO A 117 -0.67 2.38 0.13
N THR A 118 -0.03 2.03 -0.98
CA THR A 118 1.39 2.28 -1.27
C THR A 118 1.55 2.79 -2.69
N PHE A 119 2.67 3.46 -2.95
CA PHE A 119 2.86 4.25 -4.16
C PHE A 119 4.22 3.99 -4.80
N ARG A 120 4.27 3.96 -6.13
CA ARG A 120 5.51 3.83 -6.92
C ARG A 120 5.50 4.84 -8.06
N ALA A 121 6.53 5.68 -8.14
CA ALA A 121 6.65 6.70 -9.19
C ALA A 121 7.47 6.24 -10.40
N GLU A 122 7.80 4.94 -10.48
CA GLU A 122 8.45 4.34 -11.65
C GLU A 122 7.66 4.61 -12.94
N LYS A 123 8.38 5.02 -14.00
CA LYS A 123 7.80 5.20 -15.34
C LYS A 123 7.56 3.85 -16.03
N SER A 124 6.56 3.11 -15.55
CA SER A 124 6.21 1.78 -16.04
C SER A 124 4.75 1.74 -16.52
N ASN A 125 4.54 1.69 -17.84
CA ASN A 125 3.21 1.55 -18.44
C ASN A 125 3.01 0.12 -18.97
N THR A 126 2.54 -0.77 -18.10
CA THR A 126 2.24 -2.16 -18.45
C THR A 126 0.86 -2.56 -17.92
N PHE A 127 0.34 -3.70 -18.36
CA PHE A 127 -0.96 -4.20 -17.88
C PHE A 127 -0.99 -4.63 -16.40
N ARG A 128 0.17 -4.69 -15.72
CA ARG A 128 0.31 -5.21 -14.34
C ARG A 128 0.81 -4.18 -13.33
N HIS A 129 1.30 -3.02 -13.77
CA HIS A 129 1.84 -1.98 -12.89
C HIS A 129 0.81 -0.89 -12.63
N LEU A 130 0.78 -0.40 -11.38
CA LEU A 130 -0.02 0.72 -10.91
C LEU A 130 0.87 1.64 -10.09
N SER A 131 0.69 2.95 -10.19
CA SER A 131 1.39 3.93 -9.35
C SER A 131 0.82 4.05 -7.95
N GLU A 132 -0.43 3.63 -7.75
CA GLU A 132 -1.11 3.51 -6.46
C GLU A 132 -1.75 2.12 -6.39
N PHE A 133 -1.44 1.38 -5.34
CA PHE A 133 -2.02 0.06 -5.08
C PHE A 133 -2.10 -0.18 -3.57
N TRP A 134 -2.64 -1.32 -3.16
CA TRP A 134 -2.82 -1.66 -1.76
C TRP A 134 -1.93 -2.85 -1.41
N MET A 135 -1.13 -2.70 -0.36
CA MET A 135 -0.28 -3.75 0.19
C MET A 135 -0.86 -4.28 1.49
N ILE A 136 -0.58 -5.55 1.76
CA ILE A 136 -0.87 -6.23 3.01
C ILE A 136 0.45 -6.79 3.51
N GLU A 137 0.97 -6.25 4.61
CA GLU A 137 2.34 -6.50 5.06
C GLU A 137 2.29 -7.01 6.51
N PRO A 138 2.29 -8.34 6.72
CA PRO A 138 2.36 -8.92 8.05
C PRO A 138 3.81 -8.92 8.56
N GLU A 139 4.00 -8.54 9.83
CA GLU A 139 5.29 -8.56 10.50
C GLU A 139 5.18 -9.29 11.85
N MET A 140 6.16 -10.14 12.16
CA MET A 140 6.08 -11.06 13.30
C MET A 140 7.41 -11.17 14.05
N ALA A 141 7.41 -10.80 15.32
CA ALA A 141 8.52 -11.06 16.23
C ALA A 141 8.78 -12.57 16.35
N PHE A 142 10.06 -12.93 16.41
CA PHE A 142 10.56 -14.30 16.60
C PHE A 142 10.25 -15.29 15.46
N TYR A 143 9.64 -14.85 14.36
CA TYR A 143 9.47 -15.70 13.18
C TYR A 143 10.80 -15.85 12.44
N LYS A 144 11.07 -17.06 11.96
CA LYS A 144 12.13 -17.34 10.98
C LYS A 144 11.53 -17.50 9.59
N LEU A 145 12.38 -17.60 8.57
CA LEU A 145 11.97 -17.74 7.17
C LEU A 145 10.93 -18.86 6.95
N ASN A 146 11.14 -20.04 7.53
CA ASN A 146 10.19 -21.16 7.40
C ASN A 146 8.80 -20.81 7.94
N ASN A 147 8.73 -20.08 9.05
CA ASN A 147 7.46 -19.65 9.63
C ASN A 147 6.76 -18.63 8.71
N ASN A 148 7.53 -17.75 8.07
CA ASN A 148 7.01 -16.76 7.13
C ASN A 148 6.43 -17.43 5.88
N ILE A 149 7.16 -18.40 5.30
CA ILE A 149 6.68 -19.20 4.14
C ILE A 149 5.37 -19.90 4.47
N ILE A 150 5.30 -20.56 5.64
CA ILE A 150 4.08 -21.25 6.10
C ILE A 150 2.92 -20.26 6.30
N LEU A 151 3.19 -19.06 6.83
CA LEU A 151 2.15 -18.04 7.00
C LEU A 151 1.61 -17.56 5.65
N ALA A 152 2.49 -17.25 4.71
CA ALA A 152 2.13 -16.79 3.37
C ALA A 152 1.30 -17.86 2.62
N GLU A 153 1.72 -19.12 2.65
CA GLU A 153 0.98 -20.23 2.05
C GLU A 153 -0.41 -20.38 2.68
N ASN A 154 -0.49 -20.34 4.01
CA ASN A 154 -1.76 -20.46 4.73
C ASN A 154 -2.72 -19.29 4.44
N LEU A 155 -2.20 -18.06 4.33
CA LEU A 155 -2.99 -16.89 3.98
C LEU A 155 -3.63 -17.08 2.60
N LEU A 156 -2.83 -17.43 1.59
CA LEU A 156 -3.30 -17.63 0.22
C LEU A 156 -4.35 -18.75 0.15
N LYS A 157 -4.07 -19.92 0.74
CA LYS A 157 -5.02 -21.05 0.80
C LYS A 157 -6.33 -20.66 1.49
N TYR A 158 -6.25 -19.92 2.59
CA TYR A 158 -7.44 -19.48 3.33
C TYR A 158 -8.30 -18.52 2.53
N VAL A 159 -7.71 -17.48 1.95
CA VAL A 159 -8.41 -16.45 1.16
C VAL A 159 -9.06 -17.05 -0.07
N ILE A 160 -8.33 -17.89 -0.81
CA ILE A 160 -8.87 -18.58 -2.00
C ILE A 160 -10.06 -19.47 -1.62
N LYS A 161 -9.92 -20.28 -0.55
CA LYS A 161 -11.01 -21.13 -0.06
C LYS A 161 -12.20 -20.32 0.45
N TYR A 162 -11.98 -19.13 1.00
CA TYR A 162 -13.05 -18.24 1.45
C TYR A 162 -13.87 -17.69 0.29
N VAL A 163 -13.24 -17.37 -0.84
CA VAL A 163 -13.91 -16.78 -2.01
C VAL A 163 -14.63 -17.81 -2.87
N ILE A 164 -14.14 -19.05 -2.92
CA ILE A 164 -14.74 -20.14 -3.72
C ILE A 164 -15.98 -20.74 -3.05
N LYS A 165 -16.07 -20.69 -1.73
CA LYS A 165 -17.21 -21.18 -0.95
C LYS A 165 -18.33 -20.15 -0.91
#